data_AF-A0A3B8PZA9-F1
#
_entry.id   AF-A0A3B8PZA9-F1
#
_cell.length_a   1.000
_cell.length_b   1.000
_cell.length_c   1.000
_cell.angle_alpha   90.00
_cell.angle_beta   90.00
_cell.angle_gamma   90.00
#
_symmetry.space_group_name_H-M   'P 1'
#
loop_
_entity.id
_entity.type
_entity.pdbx_description
1 polymer ?
#
loop_
_entity_poly.entity_id
_entity_poly.type
_entity_poly.pdbx_seq_one_letter_code
_entity_poly.pdbx_strand_id
1 'polypeptide(L)'
;MPIQLDLSRSLRRWPQVLALIGLVTVAGGLSRAKADAIVWDGEAGDGLWTTPANWSGDQVPGIEDEVSIPESAEVVLHGSQTVLALVNGGALWVQGGGDGNGAVLTISSNAVNRGIIRLESVSSTWASLLFTSGKLTNSAEGVIEAKTGSGGPRSITGHLVNQGLIKSAADYFPVLGIYELDGGVMEGFVGLGGNGEVRITKAPSTPAPVVLWGGTRLTTDNPPGVELWVQGGGESDGAVLTICSNAVDGGIIRLESVSSTWVSLLFTSGKLTNSAEGVIEAKTGSGGPRSITGHLVNQGLVKRAAAYFPA
;
A
#
# COMPACT_ATOMS: atom_id res chain seq x y z
N MET A 1 -54.81 -19.12 -21.03
CA MET A 1 -54.35 -17.84 -21.61
C MET A 1 -52.94 -17.57 -21.10
N PRO A 2 -51.90 -17.63 -21.95
CA PRO A 2 -50.56 -17.19 -21.56
C PRO A 2 -50.40 -15.69 -21.88
N ILE A 3 -49.96 -14.91 -20.91
CA ILE A 3 -49.63 -13.50 -21.07
C ILE A 3 -48.19 -13.41 -21.59
N GLN A 4 -48.06 -12.92 -22.82
CA GLN A 4 -46.80 -12.58 -23.46
C GLN A 4 -46.40 -11.17 -22.99
N LEU A 5 -45.27 -11.02 -22.30
CA LEU A 5 -44.72 -9.70 -21.94
C LEU A 5 -43.88 -9.17 -23.11
N ASP A 6 -44.42 -8.15 -23.77
CA ASP A 6 -43.78 -7.38 -24.84
C ASP A 6 -42.80 -6.36 -24.23
N LEU A 7 -41.51 -6.53 -24.52
CA LEU A 7 -40.41 -5.68 -24.04
C LEU A 7 -40.08 -4.50 -24.97
N SER A 8 -40.96 -4.11 -25.89
CA SER A 8 -40.67 -3.08 -26.88
C SER A 8 -41.09 -1.66 -26.48
N ARG A 9 -40.70 -1.14 -25.30
CA ARG A 9 -40.99 0.28 -24.96
C ARG A 9 -40.08 0.87 -23.86
N SER A 10 -38.80 1.14 -24.15
CA SER A 10 -38.05 2.30 -23.57
C SER A 10 -36.60 2.41 -24.09
N LEU A 11 -36.40 2.67 -25.38
CA LEU A 11 -35.12 3.16 -25.88
C LEU A 11 -35.35 4.37 -26.80
N ARG A 12 -35.50 5.56 -26.21
CA ARG A 12 -35.27 6.83 -26.91
C ARG A 12 -34.71 7.87 -25.94
N ARG A 13 -33.64 8.53 -26.41
CA ARG A 13 -33.03 9.81 -26.01
C ARG A 13 -31.84 9.76 -25.06
N TRP A 14 -30.66 9.50 -25.64
CA TRP A 14 -29.42 10.19 -25.28
C TRP A 14 -28.81 10.79 -26.55
N PRO A 15 -28.31 12.05 -26.52
CA PRO A 15 -27.83 12.74 -27.71
C PRO A 15 -26.48 12.19 -28.16
N GLN A 16 -26.32 12.07 -29.48
CA GLN A 16 -25.07 11.75 -30.15
C GLN A 16 -24.09 12.92 -29.98
N VAL A 17 -22.94 12.69 -29.36
CA VAL A 17 -21.76 13.54 -29.56
C VAL A 17 -20.83 12.78 -30.48
N LEU A 18 -20.78 13.25 -31.73
CA LEU A 18 -19.87 12.79 -32.78
C LEU A 18 -18.42 12.99 -32.34
N ALA A 19 -17.66 11.90 -32.27
CA ALA A 19 -16.20 11.95 -32.21
C ALA A 19 -15.67 12.40 -33.58
N LEU A 20 -15.21 13.64 -33.68
CA LEU A 20 -14.42 14.12 -34.81
C LEU A 20 -12.94 13.86 -34.49
N ILE A 21 -12.39 12.77 -35.02
CA ILE A 21 -10.94 12.53 -35.00
C ILE A 21 -10.33 13.41 -36.10
N GLY A 22 -9.92 14.62 -35.71
CA GLY A 22 -8.97 15.41 -36.48
C GLY A 22 -7.58 14.83 -36.29
N LEU A 23 -7.09 14.10 -37.29
CA LEU A 23 -5.70 13.66 -37.37
C LEU A 23 -4.80 14.90 -37.51
N VAL A 24 -4.25 15.40 -36.41
CA VAL A 24 -3.09 16.30 -36.46
C VAL A 24 -1.86 15.41 -36.39
N THR A 25 -1.24 15.16 -37.54
CA THR A 25 0.14 14.71 -37.62
C THR A 25 1.05 15.84 -37.13
N VAL A 26 1.31 15.90 -35.83
CA VAL A 26 2.54 16.53 -35.34
C VAL A 26 3.65 15.51 -35.54
N ALA A 27 4.25 15.53 -36.74
CA ALA A 27 5.58 14.99 -36.92
C ALA A 27 6.55 15.91 -36.16
N GLY A 28 6.85 15.52 -34.94
CA GLY A 28 7.67 16.28 -34.02
C GLY A 28 7.58 15.64 -32.65
N GLY A 29 8.31 14.53 -32.49
CA GLY A 29 8.60 14.00 -31.16
C GLY A 29 9.40 15.06 -30.41
N LEU A 30 8.70 15.94 -29.70
CA LEU A 30 9.27 16.65 -28.58
C LEU A 30 9.48 15.58 -27.52
N SER A 31 10.64 14.93 -27.55
CA SER A 31 11.22 14.47 -26.29
C SER A 31 11.31 15.74 -25.44
N ARG A 32 10.40 15.91 -24.47
CA ARG A 32 10.63 16.88 -23.40
C ARG A 32 12.00 16.51 -22.85
N ALA A 33 12.99 17.38 -23.03
CA ALA A 33 14.26 17.22 -22.33
C ALA A 33 13.89 17.00 -20.87
N LYS A 34 14.44 15.95 -20.25
CA LYS A 34 14.19 15.68 -18.84
C LYS A 34 14.49 16.99 -18.10
N ALA A 35 13.48 17.58 -17.46
CA ALA A 35 13.74 18.72 -16.61
C ALA A 35 14.70 18.23 -15.52
N ASP A 36 15.78 18.96 -15.27
CA ASP A 36 16.67 18.61 -14.17
C ASP A 36 15.86 18.58 -12.88
N ALA A 37 16.11 17.57 -12.05
CA ALA A 37 15.40 17.44 -10.79
C ALA A 37 15.71 18.66 -9.91
N ILE A 38 14.70 19.16 -9.19
CA ILE A 38 14.90 20.15 -8.14
C ILE A 38 15.50 19.41 -6.95
N VAL A 39 16.71 19.80 -6.57
CA VAL A 39 17.50 19.11 -5.55
C VAL A 39 17.44 19.88 -4.25
N TRP A 40 17.26 19.17 -3.14
CA TRP A 40 17.42 19.76 -1.82
C TRP A 40 18.88 20.12 -1.57
N ASP A 41 19.17 21.40 -1.36
CA ASP A 41 20.51 21.92 -1.03
C ASP A 41 20.60 22.47 0.41
N GLY A 42 19.46 22.80 1.03
CA GLY A 42 19.36 23.17 2.43
C GLY A 42 20.00 24.52 2.78
N GLU A 43 20.18 25.44 1.81
CA GLU A 43 20.92 26.69 2.06
C GLU A 43 20.23 27.61 3.09
N ALA A 44 18.91 27.52 3.24
CA ALA A 44 18.19 28.27 4.28
C ALA A 44 18.48 27.76 5.70
N GLY A 45 18.86 26.49 5.84
CA GLY A 45 19.27 25.88 7.12
C GLY A 45 18.13 25.63 8.11
N ASP A 46 16.87 25.81 7.72
CA ASP A 46 15.69 25.60 8.58
C ASP A 46 15.08 24.19 8.45
N GLY A 47 15.51 23.41 7.46
CA GLY A 47 15.00 22.05 7.21
C GLY A 47 13.60 21.99 6.61
N LEU A 48 12.98 23.12 6.25
CA LEU A 48 11.58 23.17 5.81
C LEU A 48 11.44 23.01 4.29
N TRP A 49 10.60 22.06 3.86
CA TRP A 49 10.23 21.86 2.45
C TRP A 49 9.72 23.16 1.81
N THR A 50 8.99 23.95 2.56
CA THR A 50 8.29 25.15 2.07
C THR A 50 9.20 26.37 1.90
N THR A 51 10.46 26.30 2.34
CA THR A 51 11.41 27.40 2.20
C THR A 51 12.11 27.29 0.83
N PRO A 52 11.92 28.27 -0.09
CA PRO A 52 12.46 28.18 -1.44
C PRO A 52 13.99 28.04 -1.48
N ALA A 53 14.71 28.71 -0.58
CA ALA A 53 16.17 28.67 -0.50
C ALA A 53 16.75 27.35 0.04
N ASN A 54 15.94 26.30 0.27
CA ASN A 54 16.44 24.95 0.49
C ASN A 54 16.44 24.08 -0.77
N TRP A 55 16.03 24.66 -1.91
CA TRP A 55 15.89 23.97 -3.17
C TRP A 55 16.73 24.64 -4.24
N SER A 56 17.38 23.83 -5.06
CA SER A 56 18.16 24.31 -6.19
C SER A 56 17.35 25.23 -7.08
N GLY A 57 17.83 26.46 -7.29
CA GLY A 57 17.11 27.49 -8.05
C GLY A 57 16.12 28.33 -7.23
N ASP A 58 16.18 28.24 -5.89
CA ASP A 58 15.41 29.02 -4.93
C ASP A 58 13.89 28.94 -5.15
N GLN A 59 13.39 27.75 -5.48
CA GLN A 59 11.99 27.49 -5.79
C GLN A 59 11.50 26.20 -5.15
N VAL A 60 10.38 26.29 -4.42
CA VAL A 60 9.71 25.12 -3.86
C VAL A 60 9.16 24.26 -5.01
N PRO A 61 9.48 22.95 -5.06
CA PRO A 61 8.97 22.06 -6.09
C PRO A 61 7.44 22.02 -6.12
N GLY A 62 6.87 21.95 -7.32
CA GLY A 62 5.44 21.78 -7.58
C GLY A 62 5.11 20.47 -8.30
N ILE A 63 3.86 20.36 -8.76
CA ILE A 63 3.29 19.14 -9.36
C ILE A 63 4.01 18.65 -10.62
N GLU A 64 4.72 19.51 -11.33
CA GLU A 64 5.42 19.16 -12.56
C GLU A 64 6.88 18.80 -12.35
N ASP A 65 7.37 18.88 -11.11
CA ASP A 65 8.79 18.80 -10.79
C ASP A 65 9.20 17.41 -10.27
N GLU A 66 10.33 16.92 -10.76
CA GLU A 66 11.02 15.79 -10.16
C GLU A 66 11.87 16.29 -8.99
N VAL A 67 11.76 15.64 -7.83
CA VAL A 67 12.47 16.04 -6.61
C VAL A 67 13.54 15.04 -6.24
N SER A 68 14.71 15.53 -5.84
CA SER A 68 15.80 14.71 -5.29
C SER A 68 16.22 15.21 -3.91
N ILE A 69 16.18 14.33 -2.91
CA ILE A 69 16.64 14.59 -1.54
C ILE A 69 17.92 13.78 -1.30
N PRO A 70 19.09 14.40 -1.12
CA PRO A 70 20.36 13.69 -0.86
C PRO A 70 20.36 12.91 0.46
N GLU A 71 21.25 11.92 0.59
CA GLU A 71 21.34 11.02 1.75
C GLU A 71 21.54 11.75 3.10
N SER A 72 22.30 12.84 3.12
CA SER A 72 22.57 13.62 4.32
C SER A 72 21.48 14.64 4.67
N ALA A 73 20.43 14.76 3.87
CA ALA A 73 19.41 15.78 4.05
C ALA A 73 18.37 15.37 5.10
N GLU A 74 18.00 16.33 5.94
CA GLU A 74 16.83 16.26 6.81
C GLU A 74 15.80 17.27 6.32
N VAL A 75 14.63 16.77 5.91
CA VAL A 75 13.58 17.57 5.28
C VAL A 75 12.28 17.39 6.04
N VAL A 76 11.66 18.49 6.43
CA VAL A 76 10.36 18.51 7.10
C VAL A 76 9.33 19.12 6.16
N LEU A 77 8.30 18.35 5.84
CA LEU A 77 7.16 18.77 5.05
C LEU A 77 5.98 19.01 5.99
N HIS A 78 5.53 20.26 6.05
CA HIS A 78 4.25 20.65 6.63
C HIS A 78 3.19 20.84 5.54
N GLY A 79 1.91 20.76 5.91
CA GLY A 79 0.83 21.01 4.98
C GLY A 79 0.79 20.04 3.80
N SER A 80 0.19 20.46 2.69
CA SER A 80 -0.01 19.61 1.52
C SER A 80 0.93 20.00 0.38
N GLN A 81 1.64 19.01 -0.15
CA GLN A 81 2.55 19.16 -1.28
C GLN A 81 2.27 18.10 -2.34
N THR A 82 2.36 18.50 -3.61
CA THR A 82 2.34 17.56 -4.74
C THR A 82 3.60 17.75 -5.58
N VAL A 83 4.21 16.64 -5.98
CA VAL A 83 5.37 16.60 -6.89
C VAL A 83 5.16 15.57 -7.99
N LEU A 84 5.87 15.72 -9.11
CA LEU A 84 5.79 14.74 -10.19
C LEU A 84 6.44 13.42 -9.77
N ALA A 85 7.69 13.46 -9.34
CA ALA A 85 8.48 12.28 -8.95
C ALA A 85 9.34 12.60 -7.72
N LEU A 86 9.76 11.55 -7.00
CA LEU A 86 10.62 11.69 -5.83
C LEU A 86 11.73 10.63 -5.83
N VAL A 87 12.97 11.09 -5.66
CA VAL A 87 14.10 10.26 -5.26
C VAL A 87 14.52 10.70 -3.87
N ASN A 88 14.14 9.93 -2.85
CA ASN A 88 14.50 10.22 -1.46
C ASN A 88 15.70 9.37 -1.03
N GLY A 89 16.86 10.00 -0.85
CA GLY A 89 18.03 9.41 -0.20
C GLY A 89 18.09 9.71 1.30
N GLY A 90 17.52 10.82 1.76
CA GLY A 90 17.66 11.32 3.14
C GLY A 90 16.47 11.01 4.06
N ALA A 91 16.32 11.83 5.10
CA ALA A 91 15.22 11.74 6.05
C ALA A 91 14.13 12.77 5.69
N LEU A 92 13.02 12.28 5.14
CA LEU A 92 11.83 13.08 4.83
C LEU A 92 10.74 12.85 5.89
N TRP A 93 10.41 13.89 6.63
CA TRP A 93 9.35 13.87 7.63
C TRP A 93 8.09 14.58 7.11
N VAL A 94 7.04 13.80 6.83
CA VAL A 94 5.68 14.31 6.58
C VAL A 94 5.04 14.61 7.94
N GLN A 95 5.22 15.84 8.41
CA GLN A 95 4.95 16.24 9.78
C GLN A 95 3.58 16.89 9.95
N GLY A 96 2.64 16.15 10.54
CA GLY A 96 1.32 16.70 10.88
C GLY A 96 1.41 17.68 12.05
N GLY A 97 0.70 18.80 11.97
CA GLY A 97 0.53 19.76 13.06
C GLY A 97 1.61 20.85 13.14
N GLY A 98 2.66 20.80 12.32
CA GLY A 98 3.73 21.81 12.30
C GLY A 98 3.20 23.23 12.09
N ASP A 99 2.23 23.39 11.17
CA ASP A 99 1.55 24.67 10.89
C ASP A 99 0.11 24.69 11.42
N GLY A 100 -0.24 23.79 12.36
CA GLY A 100 -1.62 23.62 12.84
C GLY A 100 -2.58 22.99 11.82
N ASN A 101 -2.05 22.18 10.90
CA ASN A 101 -2.81 21.44 9.89
C ASN A 101 -2.30 20.00 9.72
N GLY A 102 -2.99 19.17 8.92
CA GLY A 102 -2.46 17.87 8.51
C GLY A 102 -1.40 17.99 7.42
N ALA A 103 -0.46 17.04 7.37
CA ALA A 103 0.56 16.96 6.33
C ALA A 103 0.23 15.86 5.30
N VAL A 104 0.38 16.19 4.02
CA VAL A 104 0.10 15.30 2.90
C VAL A 104 1.17 15.47 1.84
N LEU A 105 1.88 14.38 1.52
CA LEU A 105 2.74 14.31 0.34
C LEU A 105 2.05 13.49 -0.75
N THR A 106 1.88 14.08 -1.93
CA THR A 106 1.36 13.40 -3.12
C THR A 106 2.43 13.32 -4.20
N ILE A 107 2.67 12.12 -4.73
CA ILE A 107 3.62 11.88 -5.82
C ILE A 107 2.86 11.36 -7.03
N SER A 108 2.79 12.16 -8.09
CA SER A 108 1.92 11.90 -9.23
C SER A 108 2.47 10.84 -10.21
N SER A 109 3.77 10.54 -10.14
CA SER A 109 4.46 9.54 -10.95
C SER A 109 5.22 8.56 -10.05
N ASN A 110 6.26 7.93 -10.58
CA ASN A 110 7.09 6.97 -9.86
C ASN A 110 7.97 7.67 -8.82
N ALA A 111 8.25 6.94 -7.74
CA ALA A 111 9.11 7.39 -6.66
C ALA A 111 10.03 6.26 -6.19
N VAL A 112 11.19 6.63 -5.67
CA VAL A 112 12.13 5.71 -5.03
C VAL A 112 12.50 6.28 -3.66
N ASN A 113 12.33 5.46 -2.63
CA ASN A 113 12.84 5.72 -1.29
C ASN A 113 14.06 4.82 -1.01
N ARG A 114 15.21 5.44 -0.73
CA ARG A 114 16.45 4.83 -0.24
C ARG A 114 16.79 5.27 1.18
N GLY A 115 16.26 6.41 1.62
CA GLY A 115 16.37 6.88 3.00
C GLY A 115 15.15 6.56 3.84
N ILE A 116 14.73 7.51 4.67
CA ILE A 116 13.61 7.39 5.60
C ILE A 116 12.47 8.30 5.15
N ILE A 117 11.27 7.74 5.03
CA ILE A 117 10.03 8.53 5.02
C ILE A 117 9.32 8.31 6.37
N ARG A 118 9.22 9.36 7.17
CA ARG A 118 8.55 9.36 8.49
C ARG A 118 7.18 10.04 8.40
N LEU A 119 6.13 9.32 8.79
CA LEU A 119 4.79 9.86 8.99
C LEU A 119 4.52 10.02 10.49
N GLU A 120 4.40 11.25 10.96
CA GLU A 120 4.17 11.52 12.38
C GLU A 120 3.65 12.95 12.60
N SER A 121 2.70 13.11 13.53
CA SER A 121 2.28 14.42 14.00
C SER A 121 3.03 14.88 15.26
N VAL A 122 3.26 16.19 15.35
CA VAL A 122 3.89 16.82 16.53
C VAL A 122 2.88 17.42 17.50
N SER A 123 1.62 17.57 17.09
CA SER A 123 0.55 18.12 17.92
C SER A 123 -0.80 17.50 17.58
N SER A 124 -1.74 17.55 18.53
CA SER A 124 -3.13 17.07 18.37
C SER A 124 -3.22 15.71 17.65
N THR A 125 -4.27 15.46 16.88
CA THR A 125 -4.45 14.22 16.11
C THR A 125 -4.32 14.48 14.60
N TRP A 126 -3.41 15.39 14.21
CA TRP A 126 -3.22 15.76 12.82
C TRP A 126 -2.76 14.57 11.97
N ALA A 127 -3.22 14.55 10.71
CA ALA A 127 -2.88 13.51 9.76
C ALA A 127 -1.46 13.70 9.21
N SER A 128 -0.80 12.58 8.89
CA SER A 128 0.46 12.51 8.14
C SER A 128 0.32 11.43 7.07
N LEU A 129 0.11 11.85 5.82
CA LEU A 129 -0.36 10.95 4.75
C LEU A 129 0.58 10.97 3.55
N LEU A 130 0.79 9.81 2.94
CA LEU A 130 1.54 9.63 1.70
C LEU A 130 0.64 9.05 0.61
N PHE A 131 0.52 9.76 -0.51
CA PHE A 131 -0.21 9.33 -1.69
C PHE A 131 0.74 9.17 -2.87
N THR A 132 0.58 8.10 -3.63
CA THR A 132 1.28 7.91 -4.91
C THR A 132 0.31 7.44 -5.99
N SER A 133 0.35 8.08 -7.15
CA SER A 133 -0.37 7.63 -8.35
C SER A 133 0.46 6.70 -9.22
N GLY A 134 1.80 6.79 -9.13
CA GLY A 134 2.74 5.85 -9.74
C GLY A 134 3.19 4.76 -8.76
N LYS A 135 4.30 4.10 -9.11
CA LYS A 135 4.95 3.11 -8.24
C LYS A 135 5.91 3.81 -7.29
N LEU A 136 5.66 3.70 -5.98
CA LEU A 136 6.63 4.01 -4.94
C LEU A 136 7.44 2.75 -4.64
N THR A 137 8.73 2.75 -4.95
CA THR A 137 9.65 1.67 -4.58
C THR A 137 10.35 2.04 -3.27
N ASN A 138 10.01 1.37 -2.19
CA ASN A 138 10.81 1.37 -0.97
C ASN A 138 11.96 0.38 -1.16
N SER A 139 13.14 0.88 -1.52
CA SER A 139 14.31 0.06 -1.83
C SER A 139 14.80 -0.75 -0.62
N ALA A 140 15.76 -1.65 -0.82
CA ALA A 140 16.31 -2.49 0.26
C ALA A 140 16.93 -1.69 1.43
N GLU A 141 17.41 -0.48 1.18
CA GLU A 141 17.94 0.46 2.19
C GLU A 141 16.82 1.33 2.79
N GLY A 142 15.70 1.43 2.09
CA GLY A 142 14.60 2.33 2.41
C GLY A 142 13.81 1.89 3.64
N VAL A 143 13.48 2.88 4.47
CA VAL A 143 12.56 2.75 5.60
C VAL A 143 11.36 3.67 5.39
N ILE A 144 10.15 3.12 5.49
CA ILE A 144 8.95 3.92 5.68
C ILE A 144 8.44 3.65 7.09
N GLU A 145 8.33 4.68 7.92
CA GLU A 145 7.91 4.54 9.30
C GLU A 145 6.72 5.43 9.65
N ALA A 146 5.75 4.84 10.36
CA ALA A 146 4.76 5.60 11.11
C ALA A 146 5.16 5.64 12.58
N LYS A 147 5.23 6.84 13.14
CA LYS A 147 5.43 7.05 14.58
C LYS A 147 4.14 7.58 15.20
N THR A 148 3.92 7.20 16.46
CA THR A 148 2.73 7.61 17.22
C THR A 148 2.61 9.13 17.21
N GLY A 149 3.69 9.83 17.56
CA GLY A 149 3.66 11.28 17.73
C GLY A 149 2.56 11.68 18.71
N SER A 150 1.77 12.69 18.36
CA SER A 150 0.56 13.06 19.10
C SER A 150 -0.70 12.25 18.70
N GLY A 151 -0.56 11.28 17.79
CA GLY A 151 -1.65 10.48 17.24
C GLY A 151 -2.30 11.09 16.00
N GLY A 152 -3.39 10.48 15.52
CA GLY A 152 -4.06 10.84 14.28
C GLY A 152 -3.80 9.86 13.14
N PRO A 153 -4.39 10.07 11.94
CA PRO A 153 -4.26 9.14 10.82
C PRO A 153 -2.85 9.13 10.22
N ARG A 154 -2.36 7.94 9.87
CA ARG A 154 -1.17 7.72 9.04
C ARG A 154 -1.48 6.64 8.02
N SER A 155 -1.13 6.86 6.76
CA SER A 155 -1.31 5.83 5.74
C SER A 155 -0.40 6.07 4.55
N ILE A 156 -0.17 4.98 3.81
CA ILE A 156 0.36 5.02 2.45
C ILE A 156 -0.78 4.60 1.53
N THR A 157 -1.09 5.39 0.51
CA THR A 157 -2.12 5.07 -0.47
C THR A 157 -1.54 5.10 -1.87
N GLY A 158 -1.69 4.02 -2.63
CA GLY A 158 -1.22 3.94 -4.01
C GLY A 158 -0.65 2.57 -4.36
N HIS A 159 0.37 2.54 -5.20
CA HIS A 159 1.12 1.33 -5.53
C HIS A 159 2.49 1.36 -4.83
N LEU A 160 2.62 0.57 -3.77
CA LEU A 160 3.84 0.43 -2.99
C LEU A 160 4.54 -0.88 -3.32
N VAL A 161 5.82 -0.80 -3.63
CA VAL A 161 6.69 -1.96 -3.82
C VAL A 161 7.76 -1.94 -2.76
N ASN A 162 7.78 -3.00 -1.96
CA ASN A 162 8.57 -3.05 -0.75
C ASN A 162 9.71 -4.05 -0.88
N GLN A 163 10.92 -3.51 -0.97
CA GLN A 163 12.20 -4.23 -0.91
C GLN A 163 12.90 -4.01 0.44
N GLY A 164 12.54 -2.94 1.18
CA GLY A 164 13.11 -2.57 2.47
C GLY A 164 12.15 -2.79 3.64
N LEU A 165 12.17 -1.86 4.60
CA LEU A 165 11.39 -1.95 5.83
C LEU A 165 10.20 -0.97 5.82
N ILE A 166 9.02 -1.48 6.17
CA ILE A 166 7.88 -0.66 6.59
C ILE A 166 7.62 -0.98 8.05
N LYS A 167 7.61 0.03 8.92
CA LYS A 167 7.39 -0.20 10.35
C LYS A 167 6.41 0.80 10.97
N SER A 168 5.72 0.35 12.01
CA SER A 168 4.88 1.23 12.82
C SER A 168 5.19 1.06 14.30
N ALA A 169 5.50 2.18 14.96
CA ALA A 169 5.36 2.32 16.41
C ALA A 169 3.99 2.89 16.81
N ALA A 170 3.21 3.35 15.83
CA ALA A 170 1.83 3.80 16.01
C ALA A 170 0.84 2.63 16.08
N ASP A 171 -0.37 2.91 16.58
CA ASP A 171 -1.42 1.92 16.81
C ASP A 171 -2.12 1.44 15.52
N TYR A 172 -1.92 2.07 14.36
CA TYR A 172 -2.47 1.57 13.09
C TYR A 172 -1.79 2.25 11.90
N PHE A 173 -1.18 1.46 11.02
CA PHE A 173 -0.54 1.97 9.80
C PHE A 173 -0.92 1.16 8.55
N PRO A 174 -2.04 1.52 7.89
CA PRO A 174 -2.49 0.85 6.69
C PRO A 174 -1.69 1.27 5.45
N VAL A 175 -1.34 0.26 4.67
CA VAL A 175 -1.05 0.39 3.24
C VAL A 175 -2.36 0.17 2.48
N LEU A 176 -2.72 1.10 1.61
CA LEU A 176 -3.96 1.09 0.83
C LEU A 176 -3.65 1.07 -0.66
N GLY A 177 -4.45 0.36 -1.44
CA GLY A 177 -4.22 0.19 -2.88
C GLY A 177 -3.47 -1.10 -3.19
N ILE A 178 -2.36 -1.01 -3.92
CA ILE A 178 -1.57 -2.17 -4.34
C ILE A 178 -0.31 -2.25 -3.49
N TYR A 179 -0.09 -3.40 -2.84
CA TYR A 179 1.16 -3.75 -2.17
C TYR A 179 1.86 -4.89 -2.91
N GLU A 180 3.09 -4.63 -3.39
CA GLU A 180 3.97 -5.62 -4.01
C GLU A 180 5.09 -5.99 -3.01
N LEU A 181 5.10 -7.23 -2.54
CA LEU A 181 6.19 -7.79 -1.75
C LEU A 181 7.34 -8.18 -2.68
N ASP A 182 8.44 -7.42 -2.63
CA ASP A 182 9.66 -7.65 -3.40
C ASP A 182 10.88 -7.84 -2.48
N GLY A 183 10.71 -8.71 -1.47
CA GLY A 183 11.74 -9.04 -0.49
C GLY A 183 11.80 -8.15 0.76
N GLY A 184 10.95 -7.12 0.86
CA GLY A 184 10.84 -6.26 2.04
C GLY A 184 10.04 -6.88 3.19
N VAL A 185 10.02 -6.18 4.32
CA VAL A 185 9.38 -6.63 5.57
C VAL A 185 8.42 -5.57 6.11
N MET A 186 7.35 -6.02 6.78
CA MET A 186 6.46 -5.21 7.61
C MET A 186 6.71 -5.52 9.09
N GLU A 187 6.91 -4.50 9.92
CA GLU A 187 7.11 -4.63 11.36
C GLU A 187 6.16 -3.75 12.18
N GLY A 188 5.74 -4.26 13.35
CA GLY A 188 4.76 -3.57 14.19
C GLY A 188 3.35 -3.65 13.61
N PHE A 189 2.50 -2.68 13.94
CA PHE A 189 1.10 -2.71 13.53
C PHE A 189 0.91 -2.11 12.13
N VAL A 190 1.44 -2.82 11.13
CA VAL A 190 1.44 -2.49 9.70
C VAL A 190 0.72 -3.58 8.93
N GLY A 191 -0.09 -3.21 7.93
CA GLY A 191 -0.80 -4.18 7.11
C GLY A 191 -1.45 -3.55 5.88
N LEU A 192 -1.75 -4.39 4.89
CA LEU A 192 -2.55 -4.02 3.73
C LEU A 192 -4.03 -4.02 4.11
N GLY A 193 -4.76 -2.96 3.78
CA GLY A 193 -6.19 -2.84 4.04
C GLY A 193 -6.98 -2.18 2.91
N GLY A 194 -8.26 -1.87 3.18
CA GLY A 194 -9.10 -1.05 2.30
C GLY A 194 -9.42 -1.66 0.94
N ASN A 195 -9.68 -2.97 0.86
CA ASN A 195 -9.87 -3.71 -0.40
C ASN A 195 -8.59 -3.75 -1.27
N GLY A 196 -7.43 -3.67 -0.61
CA GLY A 196 -6.13 -3.65 -1.28
C GLY A 196 -5.78 -4.94 -2.02
N GLU A 197 -4.94 -4.80 -3.04
CA GLU A 197 -4.37 -5.88 -3.83
C GLU A 197 -2.96 -6.21 -3.32
N VAL A 198 -2.73 -7.47 -2.97
CA VAL A 198 -1.39 -7.99 -2.67
C VAL A 198 -0.84 -8.73 -3.89
N ARG A 199 0.40 -8.39 -4.25
CA ARG A 199 1.22 -9.06 -5.26
C ARG A 199 2.51 -9.53 -4.61
N ILE A 200 2.96 -10.72 -4.96
CA ILE A 200 4.21 -11.28 -4.45
C ILE A 200 5.13 -11.50 -5.64
N THR A 201 6.28 -10.81 -5.63
CA THR A 201 7.33 -10.95 -6.64
C THR A 201 8.56 -11.62 -6.05
N LYS A 202 8.82 -11.43 -4.75
CA LYS A 202 9.96 -12.03 -4.05
C LYS A 202 9.71 -12.15 -2.55
N ALA A 203 10.05 -13.31 -1.98
CA ALA A 203 10.01 -13.53 -0.54
C ALA A 203 11.08 -12.72 0.21
N PRO A 204 10.84 -12.29 1.45
CA PRO A 204 11.86 -11.66 2.27
C PRO A 204 12.96 -12.64 2.66
N SER A 205 14.18 -12.14 2.88
CA SER A 205 15.31 -12.98 3.33
C SER A 205 15.12 -13.51 4.75
N THR A 206 14.38 -12.75 5.56
CA THR A 206 13.95 -13.15 6.90
C THR A 206 12.44 -13.32 6.88
N PRO A 207 11.90 -14.52 7.20
CA PRO A 207 10.46 -14.75 7.18
C PRO A 207 9.70 -13.74 8.03
N ALA A 208 8.76 -13.04 7.41
CA ALA A 208 7.85 -12.11 8.06
C ALA A 208 6.48 -12.14 7.37
N PRO A 209 5.38 -12.01 8.12
CA PRO A 209 4.06 -12.03 7.53
C PRO A 209 3.75 -10.74 6.77
N VAL A 210 3.10 -10.88 5.62
CA VAL A 210 2.30 -9.80 5.04
C VAL A 210 0.96 -9.81 5.77
N VAL A 211 0.71 -8.78 6.57
CA VAL A 211 -0.54 -8.65 7.32
C VAL A 211 -1.64 -8.10 6.40
N LEU A 212 -2.79 -8.75 6.41
CA LEU A 212 -3.93 -8.45 5.55
C LEU A 212 -5.16 -8.17 6.44
N TRP A 213 -5.71 -6.97 6.32
CA TRP A 213 -6.86 -6.49 7.07
C TRP A 213 -8.07 -6.24 6.18
N GLY A 214 -9.27 -6.33 6.76
CA GLY A 214 -10.50 -6.11 6.00
C GLY A 214 -10.58 -7.01 4.76
N GLY A 215 -11.19 -6.51 3.69
CA GLY A 215 -11.09 -7.16 2.38
C GLY A 215 -9.72 -6.94 1.75
N THR A 216 -9.09 -8.02 1.25
CA THR A 216 -7.87 -7.97 0.43
C THR A 216 -7.96 -8.97 -0.72
N ARG A 217 -7.13 -8.79 -1.73
CA ARG A 217 -7.14 -9.58 -2.97
C ARG A 217 -5.73 -10.03 -3.34
N LEU A 218 -5.49 -11.33 -3.48
CA LEU A 218 -4.27 -11.86 -4.07
C LEU A 218 -4.46 -12.05 -5.58
N THR A 219 -3.52 -11.54 -6.36
CA THR A 219 -3.52 -11.63 -7.84
C THR A 219 -2.32 -12.39 -8.42
N THR A 220 -1.38 -12.81 -7.58
CA THR A 220 -0.19 -13.61 -7.94
C THR A 220 -0.18 -14.94 -7.16
N ASP A 221 0.83 -15.77 -7.40
CA ASP A 221 1.13 -16.91 -6.52
C ASP A 221 1.65 -16.43 -5.15
N ASN A 222 1.56 -17.32 -4.16
CA ASN A 222 2.22 -17.18 -2.86
C ASN A 222 3.39 -18.19 -2.79
N PRO A 223 4.63 -17.79 -3.08
CA PRO A 223 5.78 -18.70 -3.10
C PRO A 223 6.20 -19.13 -1.69
N PRO A 224 7.05 -20.18 -1.57
CA PRO A 224 7.68 -20.55 -0.31
C PRO A 224 8.41 -19.37 0.35
N GLY A 225 8.39 -19.35 1.68
CA GLY A 225 9.00 -18.28 2.48
C GLY A 225 8.12 -17.04 2.66
N VAL A 226 6.91 -17.02 2.10
CA VAL A 226 5.94 -15.94 2.31
C VAL A 226 4.77 -16.42 3.17
N GLU A 227 4.44 -15.64 4.18
CA GLU A 227 3.25 -15.83 5.00
C GLU A 227 2.25 -14.70 4.74
N LEU A 228 1.07 -15.05 4.23
CA LEU A 228 -0.08 -14.16 4.14
C LEU A 228 -0.93 -14.33 5.40
N TRP A 229 -0.93 -13.31 6.27
CA TRP A 229 -1.70 -13.33 7.50
C TRP A 229 -3.03 -12.60 7.31
N VAL A 230 -4.10 -13.36 7.12
CA VAL A 230 -5.48 -12.88 7.11
C VAL A 230 -5.91 -12.61 8.55
N GLN A 231 -5.61 -11.40 9.01
CA GLN A 231 -5.68 -11.03 10.41
C GLN A 231 -7.01 -10.35 10.73
N GLY A 232 -7.91 -11.07 11.42
CA GLY A 232 -9.12 -10.47 11.96
C GLY A 232 -8.82 -9.68 13.24
N GLY A 233 -9.50 -8.56 13.46
CA GLY A 233 -9.29 -7.70 14.63
C GLY A 233 -8.28 -6.57 14.40
N GLY A 234 -8.03 -5.79 15.45
CA GLY A 234 -7.32 -4.50 15.36
C GLY A 234 -8.27 -3.30 15.26
N GLU A 235 -7.89 -2.26 14.49
CA GLU A 235 -8.77 -1.14 14.08
C GLU A 235 -9.67 -1.46 12.86
N SER A 236 -9.59 -2.69 12.35
CA SER A 236 -10.09 -3.04 11.01
C SER A 236 -10.82 -4.39 11.01
N ASP A 237 -11.97 -4.42 11.70
CA ASP A 237 -13.05 -5.43 11.63
C ASP A 237 -12.57 -6.89 11.35
N GLY A 238 -13.33 -7.65 10.56
CA GLY A 238 -12.95 -8.98 10.10
C GLY A 238 -12.09 -8.92 8.83
N ALA A 239 -11.28 -9.95 8.61
CA ALA A 239 -10.41 -10.07 7.44
C ALA A 239 -10.90 -11.13 6.45
N VAL A 240 -10.81 -10.81 5.16
CA VAL A 240 -11.10 -11.70 4.04
C VAL A 240 -9.99 -11.55 3.01
N LEU A 241 -9.30 -12.65 2.71
CA LEU A 241 -8.44 -12.74 1.53
C LEU A 241 -9.21 -13.38 0.38
N THR A 242 -9.30 -12.67 -0.74
CA THR A 242 -9.88 -13.18 -1.99
C THR A 242 -8.79 -13.57 -2.98
N ILE A 243 -8.81 -14.81 -3.46
CA ILE A 243 -7.94 -15.27 -4.55
C ILE A 243 -8.63 -14.95 -5.88
N CYS A 244 -8.16 -13.92 -6.59
CA CYS A 244 -8.82 -13.37 -7.77
C CYS A 244 -8.46 -14.08 -9.08
N SER A 245 -7.26 -14.63 -9.16
CA SER A 245 -6.73 -15.37 -10.32
C SER A 245 -6.58 -16.85 -9.96
N ASN A 246 -6.21 -17.68 -10.94
CA ASN A 246 -5.66 -18.99 -10.59
C ASN A 246 -4.32 -18.75 -9.90
N ALA A 247 -4.19 -19.21 -8.66
CA ALA A 247 -2.99 -19.01 -7.86
C ALA A 247 -2.52 -20.33 -7.24
N VAL A 248 -1.22 -20.44 -7.04
CA VAL A 248 -0.57 -21.51 -6.29
C VAL A 248 -0.09 -20.95 -4.95
N ASP A 249 -0.46 -21.64 -3.86
CA ASP A 249 0.10 -21.42 -2.55
C ASP A 249 1.20 -22.46 -2.28
N GLY A 250 2.44 -22.00 -2.18
CA GLY A 250 3.60 -22.74 -1.67
C GLY A 250 4.16 -22.14 -0.39
N GLY A 251 3.56 -21.07 0.12
CA GLY A 251 3.92 -20.43 1.38
C GLY A 251 2.96 -20.81 2.50
N ILE A 252 2.61 -19.83 3.33
CA ILE A 252 1.63 -20.00 4.40
C ILE A 252 0.48 -19.02 4.19
N ILE A 253 -0.75 -19.50 4.19
CA ILE A 253 -1.95 -18.67 4.40
C ILE A 253 -2.45 -18.91 5.81
N ARG A 254 -2.25 -17.93 6.69
CA ARG A 254 -2.70 -17.97 8.08
C ARG A 254 -4.03 -17.22 8.24
N LEU A 255 -5.05 -17.91 8.75
CA LEU A 255 -6.32 -17.32 9.18
C LEU A 255 -6.33 -17.21 10.70
N GLU A 256 -6.31 -15.99 11.23
CA GLU A 256 -6.27 -15.77 12.68
C GLU A 256 -6.89 -14.44 13.09
N SER A 257 -7.73 -14.48 14.14
CA SER A 257 -8.19 -13.28 14.82
C SER A 257 -7.26 -12.95 15.99
N VAL A 258 -6.87 -11.69 16.14
CA VAL A 258 -6.00 -11.23 17.25
C VAL A 258 -6.76 -10.58 18.39
N SER A 259 -8.00 -10.14 18.17
CA SER A 259 -8.88 -9.60 19.22
C SER A 259 -10.32 -10.05 19.04
N SER A 260 -11.11 -10.06 20.12
CA SER A 260 -12.54 -10.43 20.10
C SER A 260 -12.81 -11.74 19.33
N THR A 261 -13.88 -11.83 18.55
CA THR A 261 -14.25 -13.02 17.77
C THR A 261 -14.35 -12.71 16.27
N TRP A 262 -13.44 -11.88 15.76
CA TRP A 262 -13.49 -11.45 14.37
C TRP A 262 -13.28 -12.62 13.40
N VAL A 263 -13.82 -12.44 12.20
CA VAL A 263 -13.69 -13.42 11.11
C VAL A 263 -12.31 -13.30 10.46
N SER A 264 -11.78 -14.45 10.05
CA SER A 264 -10.62 -14.54 9.16
C SER A 264 -10.94 -15.56 8.08
N LEU A 265 -11.25 -15.10 6.87
CA LEU A 265 -11.84 -15.92 5.80
C LEU A 265 -10.92 -15.96 4.58
N LEU A 266 -10.89 -17.14 3.93
CA LEU A 266 -10.29 -17.32 2.62
C LEU A 266 -11.39 -17.56 1.60
N PHE A 267 -11.52 -16.67 0.63
CA PHE A 267 -12.45 -16.80 -0.48
C PHE A 267 -11.68 -17.00 -1.79
N THR A 268 -12.13 -17.92 -2.62
CA THR A 268 -11.47 -18.25 -3.88
C THR A 268 -12.46 -18.05 -5.02
N SER A 269 -12.35 -16.92 -5.73
CA SER A 269 -13.12 -16.70 -6.96
C SER A 269 -12.44 -17.34 -8.16
N GLY A 270 -11.10 -17.40 -8.15
CA GLY A 270 -10.30 -18.28 -9.01
C GLY A 270 -9.99 -19.62 -8.33
N LYS A 271 -9.28 -20.53 -9.04
CA LYS A 271 -8.77 -21.77 -8.43
C LYS A 271 -7.57 -21.46 -7.55
N LEU A 272 -7.60 -21.91 -6.29
CA LEU A 272 -6.40 -21.96 -5.44
C LEU A 272 -5.84 -23.38 -5.44
N THR A 273 -4.57 -23.54 -5.79
CA THR A 273 -3.83 -24.81 -5.59
C THR A 273 -2.94 -24.65 -4.38
N ASN A 274 -3.26 -25.30 -3.26
CA ASN A 274 -2.32 -25.43 -2.16
C ASN A 274 -1.31 -26.53 -2.53
N SER A 275 -0.10 -26.14 -2.94
CA SER A 275 0.96 -27.05 -3.39
C SER A 275 1.47 -27.93 -2.25
N ALA A 276 2.33 -28.91 -2.55
CA ALA A 276 2.89 -29.82 -1.54
C ALA A 276 3.66 -29.12 -0.40
N GLU A 277 4.22 -27.93 -0.66
CA GLU A 277 4.92 -27.10 0.33
C GLU A 277 3.98 -26.13 1.05
N GLY A 278 2.82 -25.86 0.46
CA GLY A 278 1.87 -24.87 0.95
C GLY A 278 1.14 -25.30 2.23
N VAL A 279 0.91 -24.32 3.09
CA VAL A 279 0.21 -24.48 4.37
C VAL A 279 -0.92 -23.49 4.48
N ILE A 280 -2.15 -23.99 4.55
CA ILE A 280 -3.30 -23.20 4.98
C ILE A 280 -3.58 -23.54 6.44
N GLU A 281 -3.40 -22.58 7.33
CA GLU A 281 -3.56 -22.76 8.77
C GLU A 281 -4.63 -21.84 9.34
N ALA A 282 -5.64 -22.43 9.98
CA ALA A 282 -6.54 -21.70 10.86
C ALA A 282 -6.01 -21.73 12.30
N LYS A 283 -5.53 -20.58 12.81
CA LYS A 283 -5.17 -20.45 14.22
C LYS A 283 -6.38 -20.07 15.06
N THR A 284 -6.40 -20.57 16.29
CA THR A 284 -7.45 -20.22 17.26
C THR A 284 -7.46 -18.72 17.50
N GLY A 285 -6.29 -18.11 17.75
CA GLY A 285 -6.19 -16.69 18.09
C GLY A 285 -7.12 -16.34 19.26
N SER A 286 -7.80 -15.20 19.18
CA SER A 286 -8.85 -14.79 20.11
C SER A 286 -10.20 -15.50 19.91
N GLY A 287 -10.32 -16.39 18.91
CA GLY A 287 -11.56 -17.04 18.51
C GLY A 287 -12.29 -16.35 17.35
N GLY A 288 -13.49 -16.83 17.02
CA GLY A 288 -14.28 -16.38 15.87
C GLY A 288 -14.30 -17.37 14.68
N PRO A 289 -15.06 -17.09 13.62
CA PRO A 289 -15.15 -17.97 12.45
C PRO A 289 -13.88 -17.98 11.58
N ARG A 290 -13.55 -19.14 11.01
CA ARG A 290 -12.55 -19.32 9.95
C ARG A 290 -13.14 -20.26 8.90
N SER A 291 -13.07 -19.89 7.63
CA SER A 291 -13.64 -20.66 6.53
C SER A 291 -12.80 -20.51 5.27
N ILE A 292 -12.80 -21.56 4.46
CA ILE A 292 -12.31 -21.55 3.08
C ILE A 292 -13.51 -21.81 2.18
N THR A 293 -13.77 -20.93 1.22
CA THR A 293 -14.91 -21.04 0.31
C THR A 293 -14.46 -20.91 -1.14
N GLY A 294 -14.94 -21.81 -2.00
CA GLY A 294 -14.68 -21.81 -3.44
C GLY A 294 -13.85 -23.02 -3.90
N HIS A 295 -13.08 -22.88 -4.98
CA HIS A 295 -12.33 -23.96 -5.63
C HIS A 295 -10.91 -24.09 -5.07
N LEU A 296 -10.75 -24.97 -4.08
CA LEU A 296 -9.46 -25.37 -3.53
C LEU A 296 -9.04 -26.75 -4.08
N VAL A 297 -7.84 -26.83 -4.65
CA VAL A 297 -7.12 -28.10 -4.88
C VAL A 297 -6.00 -28.18 -3.86
N ASN A 298 -6.08 -29.15 -2.94
CA ASN A 298 -5.10 -29.32 -1.88
C ASN A 298 -4.13 -30.47 -2.18
N GLN A 299 -2.85 -30.17 -2.21
CA GLN A 299 -1.72 -31.12 -2.28
C GLN A 299 -0.79 -30.98 -1.05
N GLY A 300 -0.87 -29.87 -0.33
CA GLY A 300 -0.13 -29.61 0.90
C GLY A 300 -0.96 -29.79 2.17
N LEU A 301 -0.63 -29.00 3.18
CA LEU A 301 -1.21 -29.09 4.50
C LEU A 301 -2.36 -28.09 4.68
N VAL A 302 -3.54 -28.57 5.04
CA VAL A 302 -4.61 -27.75 5.62
C VAL A 302 -4.79 -28.19 7.06
N LYS A 303 -4.56 -27.28 8.01
CA LYS A 303 -4.61 -27.59 9.43
C LYS A 303 -5.34 -26.53 10.23
N ARG A 304 -5.85 -26.97 11.39
CA ARG A 304 -6.19 -26.09 12.50
C ARG A 304 -5.07 -26.21 13.52
N ALA A 305 -4.50 -25.09 13.98
CA ALA A 305 -3.54 -25.14 15.08
C ALA A 305 -4.24 -25.68 16.34
N ALA A 306 -3.63 -26.65 17.01
CA ALA A 306 -4.14 -27.14 18.29
C ALA A 306 -4.21 -25.97 19.28
N ALA A 307 -5.22 -25.97 20.16
CA ALA A 307 -5.24 -25.04 21.28
C ALA A 307 -3.94 -25.22 22.07
N TYR A 308 -3.19 -24.14 22.29
CA TYR A 308 -2.06 -24.14 23.19
C TYR A 308 -2.58 -24.52 24.57
N PHE A 309 -2.25 -25.71 25.05
CA PHE A 309 -2.39 -26.07 26.45
C PHE A 309 -1.10 -25.63 27.15
N PRO A 310 -1.06 -24.48 27.85
CA PRO A 310 0.05 -24.23 28.76
C PRO A 310 0.08 -25.35 29.79
N ALA A 311 1.29 -25.87 30.06
CA ALA A 311 1.56 -26.77 31.17
C ALA A 311 1.30 -26.10 32.52
#